data_AF-A0A0G1UKV9-F1
#
_entry.id   AF-A0A0G1UKV9-F1
#
_cell.length_a   1.000
_cell.length_b   1.000
_cell.length_c   1.000
_cell.angle_alpha   90.00
_cell.angle_beta   90.00
_cell.angle_gamma   90.00
#
_symmetry.space_group_name_H-M   'P 1'
#
loop_
_entity.id
_entity.type
_entity.pdbx_description
1 polymer ?
#
loop_
_entity_poly.entity_id
_entity_poly.type
_entity_poly.pdbx_seq_one_letter_code
_entity_poly.pdbx_strand_id
1 'polypeptide(L)' 'TFILYCAPHKLMQTLEDMKNVFGDIDIVVARELTKVHEEVWRGTISAALDCFANPKGELVLLFNILQA' A
#
# COMPACT_ATOMS: atom_id res chain seq x y z
N THR A 1 13.04 -0.90 -6.49
CA THR A 1 11.98 -1.26 -5.53
C THR A 1 12.09 -0.46 -4.27
N PHE A 2 11.02 0.25 -3.93
CA PHE A 2 10.87 1.01 -2.70
C PHE A 2 10.02 0.20 -1.71
N ILE A 3 10.34 0.30 -0.43
CA ILE A 3 9.63 -0.37 0.66
C ILE A 3 9.35 0.67 1.75
N LEU A 4 8.08 0.80 2.14
CA LEU A 4 7.64 1.72 3.18
C LEU A 4 6.93 0.95 4.30
N TYR A 5 7.25 1.28 5.53
CA TYR A 5 6.41 0.91 6.67
C TYR A 5 5.38 2.00 6.92
N CYS A 6 4.12 1.61 7.00
CA CYS A 6 3.02 2.54 7.18
C CYS A 6 2.17 2.13 8.38
N ALA A 7 1.88 3.10 9.26
CA ALA A 7 0.89 2.89 10.29
C ALA A 7 -0.51 2.88 9.65
N PRO A 8 -1.47 2.05 10.15
CA PRO A 8 -2.77 1.88 9.50
C PRO A 8 -3.53 3.20 9.33
N HIS A 9 -3.55 4.05 10.36
CA HIS A 9 -4.20 5.36 10.31
C HIS A 9 -3.58 6.35 9.31
N LYS A 10 -2.38 6.06 8.77
CA LYS A 10 -1.72 6.88 7.76
C LYS A 10 -1.84 6.32 6.34
N LEU A 11 -2.33 5.09 6.18
CA LEU A 11 -2.31 4.42 4.88
C LEU A 11 -3.07 5.22 3.82
N MET A 12 -4.29 5.66 4.11
CA MET A 12 -5.12 6.39 3.15
C MET A 12 -4.44 7.67 2.67
N GLN A 13 -3.97 8.52 3.59
CA GLN A 13 -3.23 9.74 3.24
C GLN A 13 -1.96 9.41 2.45
N THR A 14 -1.24 8.35 2.84
CA THR A 14 -0.01 7.93 2.14
C THR A 14 -0.31 7.50 0.70
N LEU A 15 -1.39 6.75 0.48
CA LEU A 15 -1.82 6.32 -0.85
C LEU A 15 -2.28 7.50 -1.70
N GLU A 16 -3.02 8.46 -1.13
CA GLU A 16 -3.39 9.70 -1.82
C GLU A 16 -2.16 10.52 -2.23
N ASP A 17 -1.22 10.73 -1.31
CA ASP A 17 0.03 11.44 -1.59
C ASP A 17 0.86 10.72 -2.65
N MET A 18 0.98 9.39 -2.56
CA MET A 18 1.65 8.57 -3.56
C MET A 18 0.99 8.71 -4.93
N LYS A 19 -0.35 8.68 -5.00
CA LYS A 19 -1.08 8.87 -6.27
C LYS A 19 -0.83 10.24 -6.87
N ASN A 20 -0.75 11.28 -6.04
CA ASN A 20 -0.48 12.65 -6.48
C ASN A 20 0.95 12.82 -7.03
N VAL A 21 1.93 12.12 -6.45
CA VAL A 21 3.35 12.23 -6.84
C VAL A 21 3.71 11.29 -7.98
N PHE A 22 3.23 10.05 -7.94
CA PHE A 22 3.63 8.98 -8.86
C PHE A 22 2.57 8.62 -9.91
N GLY A 23 1.35 9.12 -9.78
CA GLY A 23 0.20 8.67 -10.58
C GLY A 23 -0.36 7.34 -10.07
N ASP A 24 -1.22 6.70 -10.88
CA ASP A 24 -1.90 5.46 -10.49
C ASP A 24 -1.06 4.21 -10.83
N ILE A 25 0.05 4.03 -10.11
CA ILE A 25 0.99 2.92 -10.32
C ILE A 25 0.57 1.64 -9.61
N ASP A 26 1.16 0.52 -10.03
CA ASP A 26 1.03 -0.76 -9.32
C ASP A 26 1.82 -0.75 -8.00
N ILE A 27 1.16 -1.22 -6.95
CA ILE A 27 1.71 -1.37 -5.61
C ILE A 27 1.37 -2.73 -5.02
N VAL A 28 2.10 -3.08 -3.95
CA VAL A 28 1.81 -4.22 -3.08
C VAL A 28 1.57 -3.69 -1.68
N VAL A 29 0.49 -4.15 -1.04
CA VAL A 29 0.22 -3.89 0.38
C VAL A 29 0.27 -5.24 1.10
N ALA A 30 1.28 -5.42 1.95
CA ALA A 30 1.38 -6.57 2.84
C ALA A 30 0.88 -6.17 4.24
N ARG A 31 -0.01 -6.97 4.83
CA ARG A 31 -0.55 -6.76 6.17
C ARG A 31 -0.22 -7.93 7.08
N GLU A 32 0.09 -7.62 8.33
CA GLU A 32 0.22 -8.61 9.42
C GLU A 32 1.16 -9.77 9.07
N LEU A 33 2.30 -9.45 8.43
CA LEU A 33 3.31 -10.45 8.06
C LEU A 33 3.71 -11.27 9.28
N THR A 34 3.89 -12.58 9.09
CA THR A 34 4.16 -13.62 10.10
C THR A 34 3.01 -13.97 11.04
N LYS A 35 1.85 -13.28 10.94
CA LYS A 35 0.68 -13.55 11.79
C LYS A 35 -0.32 -14.45 11.07
N VAL A 36 -1.27 -15.01 11.82
CA VAL A 36 -2.31 -15.93 11.30
C VAL A 36 -3.17 -15.27 10.20
N HIS A 37 -3.35 -13.95 10.26
CA HIS A 37 -4.14 -13.16 9.30
C HIS A 37 -3.25 -12.39 8.31
N GLU A 38 -2.08 -12.94 7.98
CA GLU A 38 -1.20 -12.39 6.95
C GLU A 38 -1.94 -12.25 5.60
N GLU A 39 -1.76 -11.09 4.95
CA GLU A 39 -2.37 -10.80 3.66
C GLU A 39 -1.37 -10.06 2.77
N VAL A 40 -1.26 -10.46 1.50
CA VAL A 40 -0.48 -9.73 0.48
C VAL A 40 -1.41 -9.38 -0.67
N TRP A 41 -1.77 -8.10 -0.74
CA TRP A 41 -2.62 -7.54 -1.77
C TRP A 41 -1.78 -6.85 -2.85
N ARG A 42 -2.21 -6.93 -4.12
CA ARG A 42 -1.54 -6.30 -5.27
C ARG A 42 -2.57 -5.63 -6.17
N GLY A 43 -2.22 -4.46 -6.69
CA GLY A 43 -3.07 -3.71 -7.62
C GLY A 43 -2.62 -2.26 -7.74
N THR A 44 -3.43 -1.43 -8.38
CA THR A 44 -3.13 0.00 -8.52
C THR A 44 -3.42 0.77 -7.23
N ILE A 45 -2.86 1.97 -7.09
CA ILE A 45 -3.14 2.83 -5.93
C ILE A 45 -4.65 3.13 -5.82
N SER A 46 -5.36 3.35 -6.93
CA SER A 46 -6.81 3.54 -6.93
C SER A 46 -7.55 2.34 -6.35
N ALA A 47 -7.19 1.13 -6.78
CA ALA A 47 -7.81 -0.09 -6.25
C ALA A 47 -7.47 -0.30 -4.77
N ALA A 48 -6.29 0.15 -4.30
CA ALA A 48 -5.92 0.10 -2.91
C ALA A 48 -6.75 1.06 -2.05
N LEU A 49 -7.00 2.29 -2.55
CA LEU A 49 -7.86 3.27 -1.87
C LEU A 49 -9.28 2.75 -1.67
N ASP A 50 -9.82 2.02 -2.66
CA ASP A 50 -11.14 1.40 -2.55
C ASP A 50 -11.14 0.20 -1.57
N CYS A 51 -10.06 -0.59 -1.58
CA CYS A 51 -9.97 -1.81 -0.78
C CYS A 51 -9.71 -1.54 0.71
N PHE A 52 -8.92 -0.51 1.05
CA PHE A 52 -8.41 -0.28 2.39
C PHE A 52 -9.06 0.88 3.15
N ALA A 53 -10.37 1.11 2.98
CA ALA A 53 -11.09 2.22 3.61
C ALA A 53 -10.98 2.28 5.16
N ASN A 54 -10.77 1.16 5.85
CA ASN A 54 -10.54 1.12 7.30
C ASN A 54 -9.43 0.12 7.66
N PRO A 55 -8.16 0.47 7.38
CA PRO A 55 -7.05 -0.46 7.48
C PRO A 55 -6.69 -0.70 8.95
N LYS A 56 -6.26 -1.92 9.26
CA LYS A 56 -5.82 -2.35 10.59
C LYS A 56 -4.54 -3.15 10.50
N GLY A 57 -3.82 -3.18 11.61
CA GLY A 57 -2.61 -3.99 11.76
C GLY A 57 -1.34 -3.32 11.27
N GLU A 58 -0.30 -4.13 11.13
CA GLU A 58 1.00 -3.71 10.60
C GLU A 58 0.98 -3.78 9.08
N LEU A 59 1.48 -2.73 8.41
CA LEU A 59 1.44 -2.60 6.96
C LEU A 59 2.82 -2.32 6.37
N VAL A 60 3.12 -2.99 5.27
CA VAL A 60 4.28 -2.74 4.43
C VAL A 60 3.81 -2.46 3.00
N LEU A 61 4.23 -1.35 2.43
CA LEU A 61 3.98 -1.00 1.03
C LEU A 61 5.24 -1.28 0.21
N LEU A 62 5.07 -1.87 -0.97
CA LEU A 62 6.13 -2.05 -1.95
C LEU A 62 5.68 -1.50 -3.30
N PHE A 63 6.57 -0.78 -3.97
CA PHE A 63 6.28 -0.20 -5.28
C PHE A 63 7.56 0.08 -6.07
N ASN A 64 7.41 0.31 -7.37
CA ASN A 64 8.49 0.71 -8.27
C ASN A 64 8.12 2.03 -8.94
N ILE A 65 9.08 2.95 -9.02
CA ILE A 65 8.93 4.26 -9.71
C ILE A 65 9.64 4.27 -11.07
N LEU A 66 10.44 3.25 -11.36
CA LEU A 66 11.15 3.11 -12.62
C LEU A 66 10.33 2.15 -13.49
N GLN A 67 9.64 2.70 -14.49
CA GLN A 67 9.22 1.90 -15.63
C GLN A 67 10.39 1.84 -16.60
N ALA A 68 10.99 0.66 -16.74
CA ALA A 68 11.89 0.32 -17.82
C ALA A 68 11.16 -0.66 -18.75
#